data_AF-A0A5M5BR34-F1
#
_entry.id   AF-A0A5M5BR34-F1
#
_cell.length_a   1.000
_cell.length_b   1.000
_cell.length_c   1.000
_cell.angle_alpha   90.00
_cell.angle_beta   90.00
_cell.angle_gamma   90.00
#
_symmetry.space_group_name_H-M   'P 1'
#
loop_
_entity.id
_entity.type
_entity.pdbx_description
1 polymer ?
#
loop_
_entity_poly.entity_id
_entity_poly.type
_entity_poly.pdbx_seq_one_letter_code
_entity_poly.pdbx_strand_id
1 'polypeptide(L)'
;MKTKSIFPLFLLAGTLLTAACATPTAKQAGNNSFEWGQVPQQPDLSWADSVGSRQMPGNHVILSANSFGAVADSTVLSTEAIQKAIDSCAVIGGGTVVFQPGYYQTGALFIKSGVNLQLDKGVTLLASPYIHHYPEFRSR
;
A
#
# COMPACT_ATOMS: atom_id res chain seq x y z
N MET A 1 -11.42 45.43 -34.53
CA MET A 1 -12.15 45.47 -35.83
C MET A 1 -12.07 44.07 -36.43
N LYS A 2 -13.20 43.33 -36.44
CA LYS A 2 -13.87 42.74 -37.63
C LYS A 2 -12.89 42.06 -38.60
N THR A 3 -12.98 40.74 -38.82
CA THR A 3 -14.04 40.16 -39.67
C THR A 3 -14.30 38.66 -39.40
N LYS A 4 -15.56 38.27 -39.62
CA LYS A 4 -16.14 36.93 -39.61
C LYS A 4 -16.14 36.35 -41.04
N SER A 5 -16.09 35.02 -41.19
CA SER A 5 -16.55 34.27 -42.38
C SER A 5 -16.77 32.81 -41.90
N ILE A 6 -17.96 32.19 -41.81
CA ILE A 6 -19.13 31.96 -42.70
C ILE A 6 -18.88 30.89 -43.79
N PHE A 7 -19.30 29.64 -43.47
CA PHE A 7 -20.01 28.54 -44.22
C PHE A 7 -19.75 28.26 -45.72
N PRO A 8 -19.81 26.98 -46.21
CA PRO A 8 -21.05 26.13 -46.31
C PRO A 8 -20.82 24.64 -45.92
N LEU A 9 -21.78 23.80 -45.47
CA LEU A 9 -23.11 23.37 -45.93
C LEU A 9 -23.13 22.55 -47.24
N PHE A 10 -23.16 21.22 -47.12
CA PHE A 10 -23.72 20.22 -48.08
C PHE A 10 -24.01 18.94 -47.24
N LEU A 11 -25.26 18.59 -46.87
CA LEU A 11 -26.24 17.74 -47.59
C LEU A 11 -25.56 16.55 -48.30
N LEU A 12 -25.85 15.26 -48.07
CA LEU A 12 -27.14 14.58 -48.09
C LEU A 12 -26.98 13.07 -47.70
N ALA A 13 -28.05 12.49 -47.14
CA ALA A 13 -28.52 11.09 -47.27
C ALA A 13 -27.79 9.92 -46.59
N GLY A 14 -28.52 9.20 -45.73
CA GLY A 14 -28.14 7.86 -45.25
C GLY A 14 -28.93 7.35 -44.05
N THR A 15 -30.27 7.39 -44.09
CA THR A 15 -31.12 6.68 -43.13
C THR A 15 -31.07 5.17 -43.37
N LEU A 16 -30.66 4.39 -42.37
CA LEU A 16 -31.12 3.00 -42.24
C LEU A 16 -31.53 2.76 -40.79
N LEU A 17 -32.85 2.64 -40.60
CA LEU A 17 -33.52 2.31 -39.36
C LEU A 17 -33.50 0.78 -39.22
N THR A 18 -32.77 0.23 -38.24
CA THR A 18 -33.02 -1.13 -37.77
C THR A 18 -33.47 -1.06 -36.32
N ALA A 19 -34.79 -1.21 -36.15
CA ALA A 19 -35.36 -1.55 -34.86
C ALA A 19 -34.95 -2.98 -34.52
N ALA A 20 -34.11 -3.13 -33.50
CA ALA A 20 -34.01 -4.35 -32.73
C ALA A 20 -34.14 -3.96 -31.27
N CYS A 21 -35.20 -4.45 -30.62
CA CYS A 21 -35.55 -4.18 -29.24
C CYS A 21 -34.31 -4.20 -28.34
N ALA A 22 -33.99 -3.06 -27.73
CA ALA A 22 -33.18 -3.04 -26.52
C ALA A 22 -34.02 -3.74 -25.44
N THR A 23 -33.80 -5.04 -25.27
CA THR A 23 -34.26 -5.76 -24.09
C THR A 23 -33.57 -5.11 -22.88
N PRO A 24 -34.32 -4.70 -21.84
CA PRO A 24 -33.67 -4.40 -20.57
C PRO A 24 -32.97 -5.68 -20.13
N THR A 25 -31.65 -5.61 -19.91
CA THR A 25 -30.90 -6.68 -19.26
C THR A 25 -31.54 -6.93 -17.90
N ALA A 26 -32.37 -7.97 -17.83
CA ALA A 26 -32.92 -8.44 -16.58
C ALA A 26 -31.72 -8.87 -15.72
N LYS A 27 -31.49 -8.14 -14.64
CA LYS A 27 -30.62 -8.57 -13.54
C LYS A 27 -31.20 -9.86 -13.02
N GLN A 28 -30.62 -10.99 -13.44
CA GLN A 28 -31.06 -12.31 -13.01
C GLN A 28 -30.88 -12.38 -11.50
N ALA A 29 -32.00 -12.36 -10.78
CA ALA A 29 -32.04 -12.64 -9.35
C ALA A 29 -31.64 -14.12 -9.20
N GLY A 30 -30.41 -14.34 -8.75
CA GLY A 30 -29.81 -15.67 -8.64
C GLY A 30 -30.59 -16.55 -7.67
N ASN A 31 -31.11 -17.65 -8.20
CA ASN A 31 -31.39 -18.88 -7.50
C ASN A 31 -30.05 -19.49 -7.05
N ASN A 32 -29.89 -19.76 -5.76
CA ASN A 32 -28.65 -20.25 -5.13
C ASN A 32 -28.39 -21.75 -5.40
N SER A 33 -28.57 -22.22 -6.63
CA SER A 33 -28.22 -23.58 -7.06
C SER A 33 -26.83 -23.55 -7.68
N PHE A 34 -25.81 -23.95 -6.91
CA PHE A 34 -24.43 -24.06 -7.37
C PHE A 34 -24.25 -25.38 -8.15
N GLU A 35 -23.96 -25.29 -9.45
CA GLU A 35 -23.82 -26.43 -10.35
C GLU A 35 -22.33 -26.74 -10.58
N TRP A 36 -21.87 -27.89 -10.06
CA TRP A 36 -20.48 -28.30 -10.15
C TRP A 36 -20.08 -28.61 -11.60
N GLY A 37 -18.95 -28.08 -12.07
CA GLY A 37 -18.39 -28.36 -13.40
C GLY A 37 -18.63 -27.28 -14.46
N GLN A 38 -19.31 -26.19 -14.12
CA GLN A 38 -19.41 -24.98 -14.96
C GLN A 38 -18.60 -23.85 -14.32
N VAL A 39 -17.36 -23.67 -14.77
CA VAL A 39 -16.52 -22.53 -14.35
C VAL A 39 -16.79 -21.36 -15.30
N PRO A 40 -17.00 -20.13 -14.80
CA PRO A 40 -17.05 -18.95 -15.64
C PRO A 40 -15.82 -18.89 -16.56
N GLN A 41 -16.03 -18.59 -17.85
CA GLN A 41 -14.95 -18.53 -18.85
C GLN A 41 -13.86 -17.51 -18.50
N GLN A 42 -14.17 -16.55 -17.62
CA GLN A 42 -13.20 -15.72 -16.92
C GLN A 42 -13.59 -15.62 -15.44
N PRO A 43 -12.69 -15.95 -14.50
CA PRO A 43 -12.92 -15.71 -13.08
C PRO A 43 -12.99 -14.19 -12.82
N ASP A 44 -13.88 -13.76 -11.91
CA ASP A 44 -13.86 -12.39 -11.40
C ASP A 44 -12.58 -12.19 -10.56
N LEU A 45 -11.72 -11.31 -11.03
CA LEU A 45 -10.45 -10.95 -10.41
C LEU A 45 -10.46 -9.53 -9.83
N SER A 46 -11.63 -8.92 -9.60
CA SER A 46 -11.71 -7.58 -8.95
C SER A 46 -11.05 -7.54 -7.56
N TRP A 47 -11.01 -8.69 -6.86
CA TRP A 47 -10.27 -8.85 -5.61
C TRP A 47 -8.74 -8.80 -5.80
N ALA A 48 -8.24 -9.15 -6.99
CA ALA A 48 -6.82 -9.18 -7.32
C ALA A 48 -6.15 -7.80 -7.18
N ASP A 49 -6.91 -6.73 -7.47
CA ASP A 49 -6.45 -5.34 -7.31
C ASP A 49 -6.32 -4.93 -5.83
N SER A 50 -6.99 -5.64 -4.93
CA SER A 50 -6.96 -5.41 -3.48
C SER A 50 -5.96 -6.31 -2.74
N VAL A 51 -5.37 -7.28 -3.43
CA VAL A 51 -4.36 -8.19 -2.87
C VAL A 51 -2.99 -7.94 -3.53
N GLY A 52 -1.98 -8.68 -3.07
CA GLY A 52 -0.60 -8.52 -3.53
C GLY A 52 0.22 -7.58 -2.64
N SER A 53 1.50 -7.45 -2.97
CA SER A 53 2.42 -6.60 -2.21
C SER A 53 2.03 -5.14 -2.39
N ARG A 54 1.69 -4.44 -1.30
CA ARG A 54 1.51 -2.99 -1.33
C ARG A 54 2.79 -2.34 -1.86
N GLN A 55 2.64 -1.41 -2.81
CA GLN A 55 3.75 -0.59 -3.29
C GLN A 55 4.36 0.18 -2.11
N MET A 56 5.68 0.38 -2.16
CA MET A 56 6.44 1.13 -1.18
C MET A 56 5.74 2.47 -0.87
N PRO A 57 5.82 2.98 0.37
CA PRO A 57 5.17 4.23 0.73
C PRO A 57 5.53 5.31 -0.29
N GLY A 58 4.51 5.90 -0.93
CA GLY A 58 4.70 6.95 -1.94
C GLY A 58 5.31 8.23 -1.36
N ASN A 59 5.35 8.34 -0.03
CA ASN A 59 6.09 9.37 0.69
C ASN A 59 7.57 8.97 0.81
N HIS A 60 8.46 9.75 0.20
CA HIS A 60 9.91 9.57 0.27
C HIS A 60 10.55 10.16 1.54
N VAL A 61 9.84 10.13 2.67
CA VAL A 61 10.38 10.63 3.94
C VAL A 61 11.36 9.61 4.49
N ILE A 62 12.60 10.03 4.73
CA ILE A 62 13.64 9.19 5.32
C ILE A 62 13.99 9.73 6.70
N LEU A 63 13.84 8.91 7.73
CA LEU A 63 14.18 9.25 9.11
C LEU A 63 15.30 8.32 9.61
N SER A 64 16.36 8.88 10.17
CA SER A 64 17.41 8.07 10.80
C SER A 64 17.06 7.78 12.25
N ALA A 65 17.10 6.51 12.66
CA ALA A 65 16.93 6.11 14.07
C ALA A 65 17.97 6.77 15.00
N ASN A 66 19.17 7.07 14.48
CA ASN A 66 20.23 7.73 15.24
C ASN A 66 19.85 9.17 15.62
N SER A 67 19.05 9.86 14.80
CA SER A 67 18.50 11.18 15.13
C SER A 67 17.50 11.14 16.30
N PHE A 68 16.99 9.96 16.65
CA PHE A 68 16.11 9.72 17.80
C PHE A 68 16.86 9.14 19.01
N GLY A 69 18.20 9.04 18.94
CA GLY A 69 19.05 8.57 20.03
C GLY A 69 19.46 7.10 19.95
N ALA A 70 19.28 6.43 18.82
CA ALA A 70 19.80 5.07 18.63
C ALA A 70 21.34 5.12 18.51
N VAL A 71 22.03 4.30 19.31
CA VAL A 71 23.51 4.26 19.34
C VAL A 71 23.99 2.98 18.67
N ALA A 72 24.95 3.13 17.75
CA ALA A 72 25.42 2.07 16.86
C ALA A 72 26.54 1.20 17.46
N ASP A 73 26.60 1.05 18.78
CA ASP A 73 27.70 0.43 19.52
C ASP A 73 27.29 -0.77 20.39
N SER A 74 26.02 -1.16 20.39
CA SER A 74 25.40 -2.20 21.23
C SER A 74 25.48 -2.00 22.75
N THR A 75 26.02 -0.89 23.25
CA THR A 75 26.13 -0.65 24.69
C THR A 75 24.84 -0.10 25.29
N VAL A 76 24.02 0.54 24.45
CA VAL A 76 22.75 1.14 24.84
C VAL A 76 21.58 0.41 24.20
N LEU A 77 20.55 0.12 25.00
CA LEU A 77 19.28 -0.40 24.52
C LEU A 77 18.57 0.66 23.66
N SER A 78 18.50 0.43 22.35
CA SER A 78 18.00 1.37 21.35
C SER A 78 16.49 1.24 21.09
N THR A 79 15.77 0.39 21.83
CA THR A 79 14.34 0.10 21.58
C THR A 79 13.46 1.34 21.57
N GLU A 80 13.60 2.21 22.56
CA GLU A 80 12.80 3.43 22.65
C GLU A 80 13.09 4.40 21.50
N ALA A 81 14.37 4.58 21.16
CA ALA A 81 14.80 5.46 20.07
C ALA A 81 14.28 4.97 18.71
N ILE A 82 14.39 3.66 18.45
CA ILE A 82 13.90 3.05 17.20
C ILE A 82 12.37 3.13 17.13
N GLN A 83 11.66 2.87 18.23
CA GLN A 83 10.21 2.98 18.28
C GLN A 83 9.75 4.42 18.05
N LYS A 84 10.44 5.42 18.63
CA LYS A 84 10.17 6.84 18.36
C LYS A 84 10.35 7.21 16.88
N ALA A 85 11.38 6.67 16.23
CA ALA A 85 11.60 6.88 14.80
C ALA A 85 10.46 6.29 13.96
N ILE A 86 10.02 5.07 14.28
CA ILE A 86 8.90 4.38 13.63
C ILE A 86 7.60 5.17 13.83
N ASP A 87 7.30 5.58 15.06
CA ASP A 87 6.07 6.30 15.38
C ASP A 87 6.03 7.67 14.71
N SER A 88 7.15 8.39 14.69
CA SER A 88 7.28 9.67 13.98
C SER A 88 7.11 9.51 12.48
N CYS A 89 7.68 8.45 11.89
CA CYS A 89 7.52 8.12 10.48
C CYS A 89 6.04 7.86 10.14
N ALA A 90 5.34 7.11 10.99
CA ALA A 90 3.93 6.82 10.81
C ALA A 90 3.04 8.08 10.88
N VAL A 91 3.32 8.98 11.84
CA VAL A 91 2.58 10.25 12.01
C VAL A 91 2.67 11.16 10.78
N ILE A 92 3.82 11.14 10.08
CA ILE A 92 4.06 11.96 8.88
C ILE A 92 3.43 11.31 7.61
N GLY A 93 2.67 10.22 7.77
CA GLY A 93 2.00 9.53 6.66
C GLY A 93 2.82 8.39 6.05
N GLY A 94 3.84 7.92 6.76
CA GLY A 94 4.71 6.83 6.34
C GLY A 94 6.00 7.30 5.67
N GLY A 95 6.85 6.34 5.33
CA GLY A 95 8.21 6.57 4.83
C GLY A 95 9.16 5.46 5.26
N THR A 96 10.45 5.76 5.26
CA THR A 96 11.52 4.80 5.58
C THR A 96 12.32 5.23 6.81
N VAL A 97 12.47 4.32 7.75
CA VAL A 97 13.39 4.46 8.89
C VAL A 97 14.70 3.75 8.55
N VAL A 98 15.82 4.48 8.63
CA VAL A 98 17.18 4.01 8.32
C VAL A 98 18.09 4.09 9.54
N PHE A 99 19.25 3.43 9.44
CA PHE A 99 20.22 3.32 10.52
C PHE A 99 21.63 3.62 9.99
N GLN A 100 22.48 4.20 10.83
CA GLN A 100 23.92 4.20 10.58
C GLN A 100 24.47 2.77 10.71
N PRO A 101 25.54 2.40 9.98
CA PRO A 101 26.20 1.10 10.18
C PRO A 101 26.65 0.92 11.63
N GLY A 102 26.44 -0.27 12.18
CA GLY A 102 26.81 -0.65 13.53
C GLY A 102 25.82 -1.62 14.17
N TYR A 103 25.95 -1.78 15.48
CA TYR A 103 25.19 -2.74 16.26
C TYR A 103 24.19 -2.04 17.18
N TYR A 104 22.94 -2.46 17.14
CA TYR A 104 21.87 -1.87 17.94
C TYR A 104 21.21 -2.94 18.77
N GLN A 105 21.35 -2.87 20.10
CA GLN A 105 20.62 -3.78 20.97
C GLN A 105 19.17 -3.32 21.11
N THR A 106 18.19 -4.21 20.88
CA THR A 106 16.78 -3.89 20.97
C THR A 106 15.93 -5.07 21.46
N GLY A 107 14.87 -4.78 22.20
CA GLY A 107 13.70 -5.65 22.40
C GLY A 107 12.71 -5.58 21.25
N ALA A 108 11.43 -5.83 21.55
CA ALA A 108 10.35 -5.82 20.57
C ALA A 108 10.17 -4.44 19.90
N LEU A 109 10.03 -4.45 18.57
CA LEU A 109 9.72 -3.27 17.77
C LEU A 109 8.36 -3.46 17.08
N PHE A 110 7.54 -2.41 17.08
CA PHE A 110 6.19 -2.46 16.52
C PHE A 110 6.09 -1.59 15.27
N ILE A 111 6.20 -2.23 14.11
CA ILE A 111 6.12 -1.56 12.81
C ILE A 111 4.68 -1.07 12.56
N LYS A 112 4.55 0.17 12.09
CA LYS A 112 3.26 0.80 11.77
C LYS A 112 2.95 0.71 10.29
N SER A 113 1.68 0.89 9.94
CA SER A 113 1.25 0.94 8.54
C SER A 113 1.94 2.09 7.79
N GLY A 114 2.43 1.81 6.58
CA GLY A 114 3.13 2.80 5.76
C GLY A 114 4.58 3.06 6.16
N VAL A 115 5.11 2.39 7.19
CA VAL A 115 6.51 2.51 7.59
C VAL A 115 7.33 1.35 7.04
N ASN A 116 8.41 1.68 6.35
CA ASN A 116 9.45 0.75 5.94
C ASN A 116 10.62 0.84 6.92
N LEU A 117 11.01 -0.28 7.53
CA LEU A 117 12.21 -0.34 8.37
C LEU A 117 13.35 -0.92 7.54
N GLN A 118 14.31 -0.08 7.14
CA GLN A 118 15.37 -0.46 6.23
C GLN A 118 16.69 -0.71 6.97
N LEU A 119 17.21 -1.93 6.84
CA LEU A 119 18.50 -2.34 7.40
C LEU A 119 19.52 -2.44 6.26
N ASP A 120 20.35 -1.42 6.14
CA ASP A 120 21.41 -1.37 5.13
C ASP A 120 22.64 -2.21 5.53
N LYS A 121 23.57 -2.37 4.58
CA LYS A 121 24.82 -3.09 4.81
C LYS A 121 25.55 -2.53 6.04
N GLY A 122 25.91 -3.43 6.95
CA GLY A 122 26.64 -3.09 8.18
C GLY A 122 25.75 -2.70 9.35
N VAL A 123 24.42 -2.70 9.19
CA VAL A 123 23.47 -2.54 10.29
C VAL A 123 23.11 -3.91 10.85
N THR A 124 23.25 -4.09 12.17
CA THR A 124 22.85 -5.31 12.88
C THR A 124 21.95 -4.97 14.06
N LEU A 125 20.75 -5.53 14.08
CA LEU A 125 19.88 -5.50 15.26
C LEU A 125 20.19 -6.72 16.14
N LEU A 126 20.63 -6.47 17.36
CA LEU A 126 20.91 -7.48 18.37
C LEU A 126 19.70 -7.61 19.29
N ALA A 127 19.16 -8.82 19.39
CA ALA A 127 18.08 -9.11 20.31
C ALA A 127 18.55 -8.91 21.76
N SER A 128 17.79 -8.19 22.56
CA SER A 128 18.03 -8.11 24.00
C SER A 128 17.82 -9.48 24.66
N PRO A 129 18.67 -9.88 25.63
CA PRO A 129 18.53 -11.18 26.32
C PRO A 129 17.43 -11.20 27.39
N TYR A 130 16.85 -10.05 27.73
CA TYR A 130 15.88 -9.94 28.83
C TYR A 130 14.44 -10.05 28.33
N ILE A 131 13.69 -11.00 28.91
CA ILE A 131 12.31 -11.28 28.49
C ILE A 131 11.36 -10.08 28.66
N HIS A 132 11.59 -9.22 29.66
CA HIS A 132 10.74 -8.04 29.89
C HIS A 132 10.83 -6.97 28.79
N HIS A 133 11.83 -7.06 27.90
CA HIS A 133 11.89 -6.21 26.69
C HIS A 133 10.99 -6.71 25.55
N TYR A 134 10.27 -7.82 25.76
CA TYR A 134 9.33 -8.42 24.81
C TYR A 134 7.95 -8.52 25.47
N PRO A 135 7.19 -7.41 25.52
CA PRO A 135 5.86 -7.43 26.10
C PRO A 135 4.93 -8.32 25.28
N GLU A 136 4.00 -8.98 25.98
CA GLU A 136 2.95 -9.75 25.30
C GLU A 136 2.10 -8.82 24.44
N PHE A 137 1.88 -9.23 23.19
CA PHE A 137 1.02 -8.52 22.27
C PHE A 137 0.06 -9.52 21.63
N ARG A 138 -1.24 -9.20 21.65
CA ARG A 138 -2.25 -10.04 21.01
C ARG A 138 -2.08 -9.96 19.49
N SER A 139 -1.58 -11.04 18.88
CA SER A 139 -1.64 -11.18 17.42
C SER A 139 -3.10 -11.33 16.99
N ARG A 140 -3.40 -10.84 15.79
CA ARG A 140 -4.76 -10.78 15.21
C ARG A 140 -5.39 -12.15 15.06
#